data_AF-A0A8J6LIJ0-F1
#
_entry.id   AF-A0A8J6LIJ0-F1
#
_cell.length_a   1.000
_cell.length_b   1.000
_cell.length_c   1.000
_cell.angle_alpha   90.00
_cell.angle_beta   90.00
_cell.angle_gamma   90.00
#
_symmetry.space_group_name_H-M   'P 1'
#
loop_
_entity.id
_entity.type
_entity.pdbx_description
1 polymer ?
#
loop_
_entity_poly.entity_id
_entity_poly.type
_entity_poly.pdbx_seq_one_letter_code
_entity_poly.pdbx_strand_id
1 'polypeptide(L)'
;MSFIASRILANNSVLSWSRIFSEPSCIPVRNYAARRGTRERKMKKKVKKEEEVKVKFIPHNERDKEKLLAARPKLKFDDSWKGLPIDDVYSMKYYRWKIYPFEEAVQCHRETHHPDMYNEPNASLHVHIELNMQGEKKTRFVENFNRIAAVPFKFDHGEERTIVAFSKDVAVQKEALDAGAELAGGVDLIKQIQSGAVLLQNFQFIIAHPDILPELVPLRGLMRRRFPNPKSGTLDVDLNTVTKRFIHGVSYSAKKDEVEKDFGLVETIIGTLDMDSKHLEANFAALIEDLNSVRPKREGDFISRCLLWSPPSRERFKVDHKLYIKSEEKEKPARENEEEDDDLGERVAL
;
A
#
# COMPACT_ATOMS: atom_id res chain seq x y z
N MET A 1 29.26 68.60 -26.72
CA MET A 1 28.99 68.65 -28.16
C MET A 1 27.90 67.62 -28.43
N SER A 2 26.63 68.02 -28.47
CA SER A 2 25.93 68.43 -29.71
C SER A 2 25.88 67.26 -30.71
N PHE A 3 24.78 66.79 -31.27
CA PHE A 3 23.37 67.19 -31.33
C PHE A 3 22.76 66.25 -32.41
N ILE A 4 21.44 66.03 -32.41
CA ILE A 4 20.59 65.80 -33.62
C ILE A 4 20.72 64.39 -34.27
N ALA A 5 19.68 63.68 -34.72
CA ALA A 5 18.30 63.96 -35.14
C ALA A 5 17.46 62.67 -34.92
N SER A 6 16.19 62.63 -34.51
CA SER A 6 14.98 63.38 -34.92
C SER A 6 14.70 63.25 -36.42
N ARG A 7 13.74 62.42 -36.83
CA ARG A 7 12.42 62.77 -37.45
C ARG A 7 12.24 61.86 -38.69
N ILE A 8 11.07 61.45 -39.20
CA ILE A 8 9.72 62.03 -39.27
C ILE A 8 8.78 60.94 -39.88
N LEU A 9 7.58 60.78 -39.29
CA LEU A 9 6.22 60.71 -39.87
C LEU A 9 5.93 59.75 -41.06
N ALA A 10 4.74 59.15 -41.20
CA ALA A 10 3.42 59.76 -41.11
C ALA A 10 2.30 58.68 -40.98
N ASN A 11 1.26 58.93 -40.18
CA ASN A 11 -0.16 59.20 -40.55
C ASN A 11 -0.84 58.11 -41.41
N ASN A 12 -2.10 57.70 -41.24
CA ASN A 12 -3.27 58.23 -40.51
C ASN A 12 -4.40 57.17 -40.55
N SER A 13 -5.37 57.25 -39.63
CA SER A 13 -6.82 56.92 -39.76
C SER A 13 -7.34 56.20 -38.49
N VAL A 14 -8.07 56.85 -37.58
CA VAL A 14 -9.48 57.34 -37.60
C VAL A 14 -10.45 56.31 -37.00
N LEU A 15 -11.01 56.70 -35.85
CA LEU A 15 -12.32 56.38 -35.23
C LEU A 15 -12.58 55.03 -34.51
N SER A 16 -12.89 55.22 -33.21
CA SER A 16 -14.10 54.72 -32.53
C SER A 16 -14.12 53.28 -31.99
N TRP A 17 -14.03 53.16 -30.65
CA TRP A 17 -15.08 52.54 -29.84
C TRP A 17 -14.86 52.83 -28.34
N SER A 18 -15.80 53.55 -27.75
CA SER A 18 -15.94 53.75 -26.31
C SER A 18 -16.95 52.76 -25.74
N ARG A 19 -16.50 51.82 -24.90
CA ARG A 19 -17.32 51.17 -23.85
C ARG A 19 -16.47 50.93 -22.61
N ILE A 20 -16.61 51.86 -21.68
CA ILE A 20 -16.74 51.69 -20.22
C ILE A 20 -16.15 50.38 -19.67
N PHE A 21 -14.96 50.46 -19.08
CA PHE A 21 -14.59 49.65 -17.92
C PHE A 21 -14.29 50.60 -16.76
N SER A 22 -15.03 50.42 -15.68
CA SER A 22 -14.81 51.04 -14.39
C SER A 22 -13.40 50.72 -13.86
N GLU A 23 -12.58 51.73 -13.63
CA GLU A 23 -11.36 51.60 -12.84
C GLU A 23 -11.75 51.27 -11.38
N PRO A 24 -11.26 50.18 -10.76
CA PRO A 24 -11.28 50.08 -9.32
C PRO A 24 -10.27 51.08 -8.75
N SER A 25 -10.78 52.01 -7.94
CA SER A 25 -10.02 52.99 -7.18
C SER A 25 -8.78 52.37 -6.52
N CYS A 26 -7.59 52.83 -6.90
CA CYS A 26 -6.35 52.58 -6.19
C CYS A 26 -6.39 53.33 -4.84
N ILE A 27 -7.02 52.73 -3.83
CA ILE A 27 -6.85 53.19 -2.45
C ILE A 27 -5.46 52.76 -2.00
N PRO A 28 -4.54 53.67 -1.66
CA PRO A 28 -3.26 53.28 -1.09
C PRO A 28 -3.53 52.66 0.29
N VAL A 29 -3.52 51.33 0.37
CA VAL A 29 -3.54 50.62 1.64
C VAL A 29 -2.23 50.96 2.35
N ARG A 30 -2.28 51.86 3.32
CA ARG A 30 -1.18 52.11 4.25
C ARG A 30 -0.88 50.80 4.98
N ASN A 31 0.10 50.06 4.49
CA ASN A 31 0.69 48.94 5.22
C ASN A 31 1.39 49.51 6.46
N TYR A 32 0.65 49.67 7.56
CA TYR A 32 1.24 50.00 8.85
C TYR A 32 2.24 48.89 9.20
N ALA A 33 3.54 49.21 9.11
CA ALA A 33 4.56 48.40 9.72
C ALA A 33 4.18 48.22 11.20
N ALA A 34 3.93 46.99 11.62
CA ALA A 34 3.53 46.68 12.99
C ALA A 34 4.50 47.37 13.97
N ARG A 35 3.93 48.15 14.91
CA ARG A 35 4.63 48.91 15.96
C ARG A 35 5.79 48.06 16.53
N ARG A 36 7.04 48.55 16.54
CA ARG A 36 8.25 47.75 16.91
C ARG A 36 8.04 46.80 18.11
N GLY A 37 7.34 47.26 19.14
CA GLY A 37 7.01 46.45 20.33
C GLY A 37 6.12 45.22 20.11
N THR A 38 5.24 45.17 19.10
CA THR A 38 4.42 43.96 18.81
C THR A 38 5.23 42.89 18.09
N ARG A 39 6.16 43.28 17.21
CA ARG A 39 7.14 42.37 16.59
C ARG A 39 8.07 41.77 17.64
N GLU A 40 8.62 42.60 18.52
CA GLU A 40 9.47 42.14 19.62
C GLU A 40 8.74 41.23 20.61
N ARG A 41 7.47 41.52 20.94
CA ARG A 41 6.64 40.63 21.76
C ARG A 41 6.38 39.29 21.08
N LYS A 42 6.11 39.29 19.77
CA LYS A 42 5.90 38.04 19.00
C LYS A 42 7.20 37.23 18.88
N MET A 43 8.35 37.88 18.71
CA MET A 43 9.66 37.24 18.73
C MET A 43 10.01 36.71 20.13
N LYS A 44 9.83 37.49 21.20
CA LYS A 44 10.03 37.02 22.58
C LYS A 44 9.08 35.88 22.95
N LYS A 45 7.84 35.87 22.44
CA LYS A 45 6.90 34.76 22.64
C LYS A 45 7.30 33.51 21.84
N LYS A 46 7.88 33.67 20.65
CA LYS A 46 8.50 32.55 19.91
C LYS A 46 9.73 32.01 20.64
N VAL A 47 10.63 32.89 21.09
CA VAL A 47 11.82 32.52 21.86
C VAL A 47 11.43 31.83 23.17
N LYS A 48 10.46 32.36 23.93
CA LYS A 48 9.92 31.66 25.12
C LYS A 48 9.32 30.31 24.78
N LYS A 49 8.59 30.19 23.66
CA LYS A 49 8.03 28.91 23.21
C LYS A 49 9.12 27.93 22.75
N GLU A 50 10.23 28.43 22.20
CA GLU A 50 11.42 27.65 21.84
C GLU A 50 12.26 27.28 23.07
N GLU A 51 12.33 28.14 24.08
CA GLU A 51 12.98 27.91 25.38
C GLU A 51 12.19 26.93 26.26
N GLU A 52 10.86 27.02 26.29
CA GLU A 52 9.99 26.03 26.96
C GLU A 52 10.04 24.66 26.27
N VAL A 53 10.44 24.61 25.00
CA VAL A 53 10.71 23.36 24.26
C VAL A 53 12.13 22.85 24.54
N LYS A 54 13.05 23.68 25.04
CA LYS A 54 14.40 23.26 25.40
C LYS A 54 14.37 22.48 26.72
N VAL A 55 14.44 21.17 26.52
CA VAL A 55 14.80 20.13 27.49
C VAL A 55 13.71 19.84 28.52
N LYS A 56 12.59 19.30 28.03
CA LYS A 56 11.86 18.31 28.83
C LYS A 56 12.84 17.17 29.17
N PHE A 57 12.85 16.75 30.43
CA PHE A 57 13.69 15.66 30.91
C PHE A 57 13.51 14.43 30.02
N ILE A 58 14.56 14.07 29.27
CA ILE A 58 14.60 12.85 28.47
C ILE A 58 15.11 11.74 29.41
N PRO A 59 14.31 10.71 29.71
CA PRO A 59 14.75 9.58 30.53
C PRO A 59 15.99 8.93 29.90
N HIS A 60 16.88 8.40 30.73
CA HIS A 60 18.19 7.91 30.29
C HIS A 60 18.10 6.91 29.12
N ASN A 61 17.08 6.05 29.13
CA ASN A 61 16.82 5.03 28.10
C ASN A 61 16.48 5.61 26.71
N GLU A 62 16.10 6.89 26.62
CA GLU A 62 15.70 7.54 25.37
C GLU A 62 16.77 8.46 24.78
N ARG A 63 17.83 8.80 25.55
CA ARG A 63 18.83 9.82 25.17
C ARG A 63 19.67 9.44 23.95
N ASP A 64 19.94 8.15 23.75
CA ASP A 64 20.76 7.67 22.63
C ASP A 64 19.99 6.77 21.65
N LYS A 65 18.69 6.55 21.89
CA LYS A 65 17.88 5.67 21.04
C LYS A 65 17.86 6.18 19.60
N GLU A 66 17.68 7.47 19.37
CA GLU A 66 17.67 8.04 18.02
C GLU A 66 19.03 7.92 17.31
N LYS A 67 20.15 8.10 18.03
CA LYS A 67 21.50 7.95 17.47
C LYS A 67 21.81 6.49 17.14
N LEU A 68 21.46 5.57 18.03
CA LEU A 68 21.62 4.12 17.81
C LEU A 68 20.74 3.64 16.65
N LEU A 69 19.53 4.18 16.50
CA LEU A 69 18.65 3.87 15.37
C LEU A 69 19.19 4.47 14.06
N ALA A 70 19.78 5.67 14.09
CA ALA A 70 20.40 6.30 12.93
C ALA A 70 21.69 5.61 12.44
N ALA A 71 22.38 4.88 13.32
CA ALA A 71 23.58 4.11 12.98
C ALA A 71 23.27 2.76 12.29
N ARG A 72 22.00 2.34 12.21
CA ARG A 72 21.62 1.07 11.58
C ARG A 72 21.76 1.16 10.05
N PRO A 73 22.14 0.06 9.37
CA PRO A 73 22.11 0.00 7.92
C PRO A 73 20.67 0.19 7.42
N LYS A 74 20.53 0.86 6.27
CA LYS A 74 19.21 1.05 5.65
C LYS A 74 18.60 -0.29 5.26
N LEU A 75 17.31 -0.48 5.53
CA LEU A 75 16.60 -1.73 5.19
C LEU A 75 16.23 -1.75 3.71
N LYS A 76 15.90 -0.58 3.15
CA LYS A 76 15.63 -0.42 1.72
C LYS A 76 16.86 -0.79 0.90
N PHE A 77 16.78 -1.92 0.21
CA PHE A 77 17.81 -2.40 -0.69
C PHE A 77 17.54 -1.92 -2.11
N ASP A 78 18.31 -0.94 -2.57
CA ASP A 78 18.28 -0.48 -3.97
C ASP A 78 19.58 -0.92 -4.67
N ASP A 79 19.43 -1.81 -5.65
CA ASP A 79 20.51 -2.32 -6.49
C ASP A 79 20.51 -1.73 -7.91
N SER A 80 19.66 -0.74 -8.20
CA SER A 80 19.49 -0.21 -9.56
C SER A 80 20.76 0.39 -10.18
N TRP A 81 21.68 0.88 -9.35
CA TRP A 81 22.96 1.48 -9.76
C TRP A 81 24.06 0.45 -10.06
N LYS A 82 23.83 -0.84 -9.80
CA LYS A 82 24.81 -1.91 -10.04
C LYS A 82 24.73 -2.43 -11.48
N GLY A 83 25.82 -3.02 -11.96
CA GLY A 83 25.85 -3.69 -13.27
C GLY A 83 25.07 -5.01 -13.27
N LEU A 84 24.66 -5.48 -14.45
CA LEU A 84 24.16 -6.84 -14.61
C LEU A 84 25.33 -7.84 -14.52
N PRO A 85 25.13 -9.01 -13.88
CA PRO A 85 26.16 -10.04 -13.85
C PRO A 85 26.39 -10.59 -15.26
N ILE A 86 27.66 -10.82 -15.60
CA ILE A 86 28.07 -11.46 -16.86
C ILE A 86 28.17 -12.97 -16.67
N ASP A 87 28.71 -13.38 -15.52
CA ASP A 87 28.93 -14.77 -15.15
C ASP A 87 27.84 -15.26 -14.19
N ASP A 88 27.68 -16.58 -14.10
CA ASP A 88 26.73 -17.23 -13.19
C ASP A 88 27.11 -17.04 -11.71
N VAL A 89 28.42 -16.98 -11.43
CA VAL A 89 28.95 -16.73 -10.08
C VAL A 89 29.43 -15.29 -10.00
N TYR A 90 28.70 -14.48 -9.23
CA TYR A 90 29.00 -13.06 -9.08
C TYR A 90 28.84 -12.58 -7.65
N SER A 91 29.58 -11.53 -7.32
CA SER A 91 29.50 -10.88 -6.01
C SER A 91 28.31 -9.92 -5.94
N MET A 92 27.33 -10.20 -5.07
CA MET A 92 26.15 -9.34 -4.84
C MET A 92 26.48 -7.90 -4.43
N LYS A 93 27.72 -7.63 -3.99
CA LYS A 93 28.19 -6.27 -3.69
C LYS A 93 28.25 -5.39 -4.94
N TYR A 94 28.67 -5.92 -6.08
CA TYR A 94 28.95 -5.17 -7.30
C TYR A 94 27.87 -5.32 -8.37
N TYR A 95 27.14 -6.44 -8.35
CA TYR A 95 26.13 -6.76 -9.35
C TYR A 95 24.71 -6.77 -8.78
N ARG A 96 23.74 -6.59 -9.66
CA ARG A 96 22.31 -6.67 -9.37
C ARG A 96 21.91 -8.10 -9.01
N TRP A 97 20.86 -8.23 -8.21
CA TRP A 97 20.27 -9.54 -7.97
C TRP A 97 19.66 -10.09 -9.26
N LYS A 98 20.03 -11.32 -9.64
CA LYS A 98 19.32 -12.06 -10.70
C LYS A 98 17.86 -12.18 -10.30
N ILE A 99 17.01 -11.85 -11.25
CA ILE A 99 15.57 -11.97 -11.14
C ILE A 99 15.20 -13.31 -11.78
N TYR A 100 14.50 -14.14 -11.03
CA TYR A 100 14.06 -15.46 -11.46
C TYR A 100 12.59 -15.41 -11.87
N PRO A 101 12.19 -16.12 -12.94
CA PRO A 101 10.79 -16.43 -13.16
C PRO A 101 10.28 -17.31 -12.00
N PHE A 102 8.98 -17.23 -11.71
CA PHE A 102 8.41 -17.88 -10.53
C PHE A 102 8.60 -19.40 -10.56
N GLU A 103 8.38 -20.03 -11.72
CA GLU A 103 8.55 -21.47 -11.90
C GLU A 103 10.00 -21.94 -11.67
N GLU A 104 11.01 -21.23 -12.20
CA GLU A 104 12.43 -21.54 -11.98
C GLU A 104 12.79 -21.41 -10.51
N ALA A 105 12.31 -20.36 -9.83
CA ALA A 105 12.56 -20.18 -8.40
C ALA A 105 11.96 -21.30 -7.53
N VAL A 106 10.76 -21.80 -7.87
CA VAL A 106 10.16 -22.96 -7.19
C VAL A 106 10.96 -24.23 -7.48
N GLN A 107 11.41 -24.41 -8.72
CA GLN A 107 12.21 -25.58 -9.10
C GLN A 107 13.55 -25.62 -8.36
N CYS A 108 14.25 -24.49 -8.22
CA CYS A 108 15.47 -24.40 -7.40
C CYS A 108 15.19 -24.77 -5.94
N HIS A 109 14.05 -24.34 -5.38
CA HIS A 109 13.65 -24.76 -4.03
C HIS A 109 13.37 -26.27 -3.95
N ARG A 110 12.73 -26.89 -4.94
CA ARG A 110 12.54 -28.35 -4.95
C ARG A 110 13.86 -29.12 -5.04
N GLU A 111 14.82 -28.62 -5.82
CA GLU A 111 16.15 -29.22 -5.93
C GLU A 111 16.91 -29.17 -4.61
N THR A 112 16.83 -28.05 -3.89
CA THR A 112 17.44 -27.96 -2.55
C THR A 112 16.78 -28.91 -1.54
N HIS A 113 15.47 -29.15 -1.66
CA HIS A 113 14.71 -30.02 -0.75
C HIS A 113 14.70 -31.50 -1.18
N HIS A 114 15.52 -31.87 -2.16
CA HIS A 114 15.67 -33.25 -2.61
C HIS A 114 16.00 -34.19 -1.43
N PRO A 115 15.54 -35.45 -1.44
CA PRO A 115 15.83 -36.44 -0.40
C PRO A 115 17.32 -36.59 -0.05
N ASP A 116 18.21 -36.41 -1.04
CA ASP A 116 19.67 -36.49 -0.84
C ASP A 116 20.26 -35.26 -0.13
N MET A 117 19.52 -34.15 -0.10
CA MET A 117 19.94 -32.86 0.45
C MET A 117 19.30 -32.62 1.81
N TYR A 118 18.16 -31.91 1.85
CA TYR A 118 17.48 -31.58 3.10
C TYR A 118 16.40 -32.60 3.51
N ASN A 119 15.97 -33.48 2.59
CA ASN A 119 14.98 -34.52 2.87
C ASN A 119 13.65 -34.00 3.45
N GLU A 120 13.18 -32.87 2.94
CA GLU A 120 11.90 -32.25 3.32
C GLU A 120 11.12 -31.83 2.06
N PRO A 121 10.57 -32.78 1.29
CA PRO A 121 9.85 -32.47 0.04
C PRO A 121 8.60 -31.60 0.29
N ASN A 122 7.97 -31.74 1.46
CA ASN A 122 6.73 -31.06 1.82
C ASN A 122 6.95 -29.68 2.49
N ALA A 123 8.15 -29.09 2.35
CA ALA A 123 8.46 -27.83 3.00
C ALA A 123 7.54 -26.68 2.55
N SER A 124 7.31 -25.72 3.44
CA SER A 124 6.48 -24.55 3.18
C SER A 124 7.23 -23.51 2.35
N LEU A 125 6.59 -23.01 1.29
CA LEU A 125 7.14 -21.93 0.49
C LEU A 125 6.76 -20.57 1.10
N HIS A 126 7.75 -19.90 1.68
CA HIS A 126 7.60 -18.57 2.25
C HIS A 126 7.93 -17.48 1.24
N VAL A 127 7.24 -16.36 1.39
CA VAL A 127 7.40 -15.17 0.57
C VAL A 127 7.64 -13.98 1.48
N HIS A 128 8.77 -13.33 1.25
CA HIS A 128 9.09 -12.04 1.83
C HIS A 128 8.80 -10.94 0.83
N ILE A 129 7.92 -10.02 1.20
CA ILE A 129 7.55 -8.87 0.38
C ILE A 129 7.92 -7.61 1.12
N GLU A 130 8.73 -6.80 0.47
CA GLU A 130 9.08 -5.48 0.93
C GLU A 130 8.13 -4.46 0.31
N LEU A 131 7.62 -3.59 1.18
CA LEU A 131 6.63 -2.59 0.84
C LEU A 131 7.19 -1.20 1.07
N ASN A 132 6.78 -0.27 0.22
CA ASN A 132 6.98 1.15 0.40
C ASN A 132 5.73 1.76 1.05
N MET A 133 5.76 1.86 2.37
CA MET A 133 4.67 2.32 3.24
C MET A 133 4.52 3.84 3.29
N GLN A 134 5.15 4.57 2.36
CA GLN A 134 4.91 6.00 2.22
C GLN A 134 3.46 6.27 1.81
N GLY A 135 2.79 7.19 2.51
CA GLY A 135 1.44 7.63 2.16
C GLY A 135 1.45 8.67 1.04
N GLU A 136 0.27 9.24 0.77
CA GLU A 136 0.09 10.30 -0.23
C GLU A 136 0.94 11.55 0.06
N LYS A 137 1.09 11.89 1.35
CA LYS A 137 1.97 12.96 1.80
C LYS A 137 3.23 12.35 2.40
N LYS A 138 4.39 12.97 2.16
CA LYS A 138 5.69 12.49 2.70
C LYS A 138 5.74 12.33 4.21
N THR A 139 4.89 13.06 4.95
CA THR A 139 4.83 12.99 6.42
C THR A 139 3.88 11.92 6.94
N ARG A 140 3.03 11.35 6.07
CA ARG A 140 2.04 10.33 6.43
C ARG A 140 2.52 8.99 5.91
N PHE A 141 2.49 7.98 6.78
CA PHE A 141 2.84 6.60 6.42
C PHE A 141 1.58 5.73 6.52
N VAL A 142 1.59 4.63 5.78
CA VAL A 142 0.58 3.58 5.88
C VAL A 142 0.72 2.92 7.26
N GLU A 143 -0.41 2.66 7.91
CA GLU A 143 -0.43 1.98 9.21
C GLU A 143 -0.23 0.48 9.04
N ASN A 144 0.18 -0.20 10.11
CA ASN A 144 0.27 -1.66 10.08
C ASN A 144 -1.13 -2.23 9.88
N PHE A 145 -1.24 -3.26 9.06
CA PHE A 145 -2.51 -3.90 8.80
C PHE A 145 -2.35 -5.41 8.70
N ASN A 146 -3.41 -6.12 9.08
CA ASN A 146 -3.53 -7.55 8.97
C ASN A 146 -4.71 -7.83 8.04
N ARG A 147 -4.49 -8.64 7.02
CA ARG A 147 -5.52 -9.06 6.07
C ARG A 147 -5.32 -10.53 5.72
N ILE A 148 -6.33 -11.11 5.12
CA ILE A 148 -6.28 -12.48 4.58
C ILE A 148 -6.54 -12.36 3.10
N ALA A 149 -5.61 -12.79 2.25
CA ALA A 149 -5.81 -12.83 0.80
C ALA A 149 -6.64 -14.08 0.44
N ALA A 150 -7.64 -13.94 -0.42
CA ALA A 150 -8.33 -15.09 -0.98
C ALA A 150 -7.41 -15.77 -2.00
N VAL A 151 -7.15 -17.06 -1.82
CA VAL A 151 -6.32 -17.84 -2.75
C VAL A 151 -7.17 -18.85 -3.53
N PRO A 152 -6.88 -19.07 -4.83
CA PRO A 152 -7.61 -20.02 -5.65
C PRO A 152 -7.35 -21.47 -5.24
N PHE A 153 -6.10 -21.82 -4.90
CA PHE A 153 -5.72 -23.18 -4.54
C PHE A 153 -5.48 -23.28 -3.04
N LYS A 154 -6.21 -24.20 -2.41
CA LYS A 154 -6.20 -24.42 -0.96
C LYS A 154 -4.96 -25.24 -0.58
N PHE A 155 -4.41 -24.93 0.59
CA PHE A 155 -3.36 -25.70 1.25
C PHE A 155 -3.54 -25.61 2.76
N ASP A 156 -2.87 -26.49 3.49
CA ASP A 156 -2.95 -26.54 4.94
C ASP A 156 -2.06 -25.46 5.57
N HIS A 157 -2.68 -24.56 6.32
CA HIS A 157 -1.99 -23.45 6.97
C HIS A 157 -1.35 -23.83 8.31
N GLY A 158 -1.61 -25.05 8.82
CA GLY A 158 -1.17 -25.49 10.14
C GLY A 158 -1.85 -24.78 11.32
N GLU A 159 -2.90 -23.99 11.05
CA GLU A 159 -3.65 -23.21 12.04
C GLU A 159 -5.12 -23.65 12.06
N GLU A 160 -5.65 -23.95 13.25
CA GLU A 160 -7.09 -24.16 13.45
C GLU A 160 -7.79 -22.80 13.52
N ARG A 161 -8.52 -22.45 12.45
CA ARG A 161 -9.22 -21.16 12.35
C ARG A 161 -10.69 -21.32 12.74
N THR A 162 -11.05 -20.81 13.91
CA THR A 162 -12.43 -20.76 14.40
C THR A 162 -13.11 -19.44 14.06
N ILE A 163 -14.33 -19.50 13.50
CA ILE A 163 -15.04 -18.36 12.92
C ILE A 163 -16.46 -18.26 13.48
N VAL A 164 -16.85 -17.05 13.89
CA VAL A 164 -18.25 -16.69 14.18
C VAL A 164 -18.77 -15.69 13.18
N ALA A 165 -19.96 -15.94 12.65
CA ALA A 165 -20.66 -15.07 11.74
C ALA A 165 -21.87 -14.40 12.42
N PHE A 166 -22.02 -13.09 12.23
CA PHE A 166 -23.18 -12.33 12.70
C PHE A 166 -23.98 -11.76 11.54
N SER A 167 -25.30 -11.98 11.54
CA SER A 167 -26.25 -11.35 10.61
C SER A 167 -27.65 -11.35 11.25
N LYS A 168 -28.54 -10.43 10.86
CA LYS A 168 -29.94 -10.47 11.28
C LYS A 168 -30.73 -11.50 10.48
N ASP A 169 -30.38 -11.65 9.21
CA ASP A 169 -31.08 -12.51 8.28
C ASP A 169 -30.71 -13.98 8.49
N VAL A 170 -31.71 -14.80 8.79
CA VAL A 170 -31.53 -16.23 9.06
C VAL A 170 -31.01 -16.97 7.83
N ALA A 171 -31.32 -16.50 6.61
CA ALA A 171 -30.78 -17.06 5.37
C ALA A 171 -29.25 -16.89 5.30
N VAL A 172 -28.76 -15.67 5.53
CA VAL A 172 -27.33 -15.33 5.48
C VAL A 172 -26.56 -16.03 6.61
N GLN A 173 -27.19 -16.23 7.78
CA GLN A 173 -26.62 -17.05 8.86
C GLN A 173 -26.40 -18.51 8.42
N LYS A 174 -27.37 -19.11 7.73
CA LYS A 174 -27.23 -20.49 7.21
C LYS A 174 -26.13 -20.59 6.17
N GLU A 175 -26.03 -19.62 5.26
CA GLU A 175 -24.96 -19.59 4.26
C GLU A 175 -23.57 -19.54 4.88
N ALA A 176 -23.42 -18.83 6.02
CA ALA A 176 -22.16 -18.79 6.75
C ALA A 176 -21.83 -20.15 7.41
N LEU A 177 -22.83 -20.83 7.97
CA LEU A 177 -22.65 -22.19 8.52
C LEU A 177 -22.27 -23.18 7.41
N ASP A 178 -22.95 -23.13 6.28
CA ASP A 178 -22.66 -23.99 5.11
C ASP A 178 -21.26 -23.73 4.53
N ALA A 179 -20.76 -22.49 4.67
CA ALA A 179 -19.40 -22.12 4.26
C ALA A 179 -18.31 -22.60 5.23
N GLY A 180 -18.68 -23.14 6.40
CA GLY A 180 -17.75 -23.67 7.41
C GLY A 180 -17.54 -22.79 8.63
N ALA A 181 -18.41 -21.82 8.90
CA ALA A 181 -18.39 -21.12 10.19
C ALA A 181 -18.83 -22.06 11.32
N GLU A 182 -18.16 -22.00 12.46
CA GLU A 182 -18.47 -22.85 13.61
C GLU A 182 -19.80 -22.46 14.24
N LEU A 183 -20.10 -21.16 14.25
CA LEU A 183 -21.32 -20.63 14.82
C LEU A 183 -21.77 -19.39 14.04
N ALA A 184 -23.07 -19.33 13.71
CA ALA A 184 -23.71 -18.16 13.14
C ALA A 184 -24.92 -17.76 13.98
N GLY A 185 -25.15 -16.46 14.15
CA GLY A 185 -26.33 -15.99 14.88
C GLY A 185 -26.60 -14.51 14.78
N GLY A 186 -27.80 -14.12 15.21
CA GLY A 186 -28.27 -12.75 15.25
C GLY A 186 -28.23 -12.13 16.64
N VAL A 187 -29.30 -11.41 16.99
CA VAL A 187 -29.43 -10.68 18.27
C VAL A 187 -29.39 -11.59 19.49
N ASP A 188 -29.90 -12.81 19.37
CA ASP A 188 -29.97 -13.75 20.49
C ASP A 188 -28.57 -14.27 20.89
N LEU A 189 -27.71 -14.50 19.90
CA LEU A 189 -26.32 -14.85 20.14
C LEU A 189 -25.56 -13.71 20.82
N ILE A 190 -25.84 -12.46 20.43
CA ILE A 190 -25.25 -11.27 21.07
C ILE A 190 -25.63 -11.23 22.56
N LYS A 191 -26.88 -11.52 22.91
CA LYS A 191 -27.32 -11.60 24.32
C LYS A 191 -26.64 -12.74 25.08
N GLN A 192 -26.50 -13.91 24.46
CA GLN A 192 -25.79 -15.06 25.06
C GLN A 192 -24.31 -14.76 25.33
N ILE A 193 -23.67 -14.00 24.44
CA ILE A 193 -22.29 -13.54 24.65
C ILE A 193 -22.23 -12.52 25.80
N GLN A 194 -23.19 -11.60 25.88
CA GLN A 194 -23.27 -10.64 26.99
C GLN A 194 -23.50 -11.33 28.35
N SER A 195 -24.33 -12.37 28.38
CA SER A 195 -24.57 -13.16 29.58
C SER A 195 -23.42 -14.11 29.93
N GLY A 196 -22.39 -14.22 29.07
CA GLY A 196 -21.22 -15.07 29.27
C GLY A 196 -21.44 -16.56 28.98
N ALA A 197 -22.54 -16.93 28.31
CA ALA A 197 -22.80 -18.31 27.91
C ALA A 197 -21.87 -18.76 26.76
N VAL A 198 -21.50 -17.82 25.88
CA VAL A 198 -20.58 -18.06 24.77
C VAL A 198 -19.35 -17.16 24.94
N LEU A 199 -18.16 -17.76 24.91
CA LEU A 199 -16.89 -17.05 25.06
C LEU A 199 -16.30 -16.66 23.69
N LEU A 200 -16.29 -15.36 23.39
CA LEU A 200 -15.65 -14.79 22.19
C LEU A 200 -14.12 -14.97 22.11
N GLN A 201 -13.51 -15.61 23.11
CA GLN A 201 -12.08 -15.90 23.13
C GLN A 201 -11.75 -17.21 22.40
N ASN A 202 -12.73 -18.12 22.27
CA ASN A 202 -12.57 -19.39 21.56
C ASN A 202 -12.53 -19.18 20.04
N PHE A 203 -13.02 -18.04 19.58
CA PHE A 203 -13.13 -17.70 18.17
C PHE A 203 -12.04 -16.72 17.74
N GLN A 204 -11.28 -17.12 16.72
CA GLN A 204 -10.17 -16.32 16.20
C GLN A 204 -10.66 -15.19 15.30
N PHE A 205 -11.63 -15.47 14.43
CA PHE A 205 -12.20 -14.51 13.50
C PHE A 205 -13.67 -14.25 13.76
N ILE A 206 -14.05 -12.98 13.63
CA ILE A 206 -15.42 -12.55 13.77
C ILE A 206 -15.80 -11.81 12.50
N ILE A 207 -16.79 -12.36 11.80
CA ILE A 207 -17.30 -11.84 10.55
C ILE A 207 -18.72 -11.33 10.81
N ALA A 208 -19.08 -10.21 10.20
CA ALA A 208 -20.41 -9.66 10.35
C ALA A 208 -20.95 -9.13 9.01
N HIS A 209 -22.26 -9.17 8.88
CA HIS A 209 -22.99 -8.44 7.86
C HIS A 209 -23.26 -6.99 8.36
N PRO A 210 -23.30 -5.97 7.48
CA PRO A 210 -23.49 -4.57 7.90
C PRO A 210 -24.82 -4.27 8.61
N ASP A 211 -25.84 -5.12 8.45
CA ASP A 211 -27.17 -5.01 9.08
C ASP A 211 -27.16 -5.10 10.62
N ILE A 212 -26.27 -5.92 11.17
CA ILE A 212 -26.21 -6.26 12.60
C ILE A 212 -25.21 -5.42 13.38
N LEU A 213 -24.44 -4.56 12.69
CA LEU A 213 -23.48 -3.66 13.32
C LEU A 213 -24.04 -2.81 14.47
N PRO A 214 -25.25 -2.21 14.39
CA PRO A 214 -25.79 -1.41 15.48
C PRO A 214 -25.96 -2.19 16.78
N GLU A 215 -26.26 -3.49 16.67
CA GLU A 215 -26.49 -4.39 17.80
C GLU A 215 -25.18 -4.98 18.35
N LEU A 216 -24.11 -4.99 17.55
CA LEU A 216 -22.77 -5.41 17.97
C LEU A 216 -22.00 -4.32 18.74
N VAL A 217 -22.42 -3.06 18.68
CA VAL A 217 -21.74 -1.94 19.38
C VAL A 217 -21.49 -2.19 20.87
N PRO A 218 -22.44 -2.74 21.66
CA PRO A 218 -22.21 -3.02 23.08
C PRO A 218 -21.07 -4.03 23.32
N LEU A 219 -20.83 -4.96 22.39
CA LEU A 219 -19.77 -5.96 22.47
C LEU A 219 -18.38 -5.43 22.10
N ARG A 220 -18.27 -4.18 21.61
CA ARG A 220 -17.00 -3.57 21.19
C ARG A 220 -15.92 -3.61 22.28
N GLY A 221 -16.31 -3.45 23.55
CA GLY A 221 -15.39 -3.54 24.69
C GLY A 221 -14.75 -4.93 24.85
N LEU A 222 -15.52 -5.99 24.56
CA LEU A 222 -15.05 -7.38 24.61
C LEU A 222 -14.20 -7.72 23.36
N MET A 223 -14.62 -7.22 22.19
CA MET A 223 -13.99 -7.56 20.91
C MET A 223 -12.69 -6.79 20.63
N ARG A 224 -12.43 -5.66 21.32
CA ARG A 224 -11.20 -4.83 21.22
C ARG A 224 -10.70 -4.62 19.77
N ARG A 225 -9.67 -5.38 19.36
CA ARG A 225 -9.02 -5.29 18.03
C ARG A 225 -9.67 -6.19 16.96
N ARG A 226 -10.57 -7.10 17.35
CA ARG A 226 -11.30 -8.04 16.49
C ARG A 226 -12.68 -7.54 16.08
N PHE A 227 -13.00 -6.28 16.33
CA PHE A 227 -14.28 -5.72 15.92
C PHE A 227 -14.37 -5.69 14.38
N PRO A 228 -15.49 -6.14 13.77
CA PRO A 228 -15.65 -6.16 12.32
C PRO A 228 -15.40 -4.80 11.68
N ASN A 229 -14.60 -4.77 10.61
CA ASN A 229 -14.22 -3.55 9.91
C ASN A 229 -14.12 -3.83 8.41
N PRO A 230 -14.67 -2.97 7.54
CA PRO A 230 -14.55 -3.14 6.09
C PRO A 230 -13.08 -3.16 5.63
N LYS A 231 -12.19 -2.44 6.31
CA LYS A 231 -10.75 -2.43 5.97
C LYS A 231 -10.06 -3.78 6.19
N SER A 232 -10.48 -4.53 7.20
CA SER A 232 -9.95 -5.89 7.45
C SER A 232 -10.66 -6.95 6.61
N GLY A 233 -11.71 -6.59 5.85
CA GLY A 233 -12.52 -7.53 5.08
C GLY A 233 -13.37 -8.47 5.94
N THR A 234 -13.55 -8.15 7.24
CA THR A 234 -14.41 -8.92 8.16
C THR A 234 -15.85 -8.44 8.16
N LEU A 235 -16.13 -7.34 7.46
CA LEU A 235 -17.46 -6.79 7.28
C LEU A 235 -17.79 -6.81 5.79
N ASP A 236 -18.77 -7.60 5.40
CA ASP A 236 -19.18 -7.75 4.01
C ASP A 236 -20.65 -8.21 3.92
N VAL A 237 -21.24 -8.06 2.73
CA VAL A 237 -22.60 -8.51 2.43
C VAL A 237 -22.61 -10.03 2.18
N ASP A 238 -21.61 -10.54 1.46
CA ASP A 238 -21.56 -11.95 1.09
C ASP A 238 -20.82 -12.77 2.15
N LEU A 239 -21.52 -13.20 3.19
CA LEU A 239 -20.87 -13.96 4.29
C LEU A 239 -20.28 -15.31 3.84
N ASN A 240 -20.84 -15.95 2.83
CA ASN A 240 -20.33 -17.23 2.31
C ASN A 240 -18.91 -17.09 1.74
N THR A 241 -18.70 -16.11 0.87
CA THR A 241 -17.41 -15.87 0.19
C THR A 241 -16.36 -15.43 1.19
N VAL A 242 -16.73 -14.55 2.13
CA VAL A 242 -15.84 -14.09 3.19
C VAL A 242 -15.48 -15.23 4.13
N THR A 243 -16.43 -16.07 4.55
CA THR A 243 -16.13 -17.21 5.43
C THR A 243 -15.12 -18.15 4.77
N LYS A 244 -15.32 -18.51 3.48
CA LYS A 244 -14.35 -19.30 2.71
C LYS A 244 -12.97 -18.65 2.60
N ARG A 245 -12.93 -17.33 2.41
CA ARG A 245 -11.70 -16.53 2.39
C ARG A 245 -10.96 -16.61 3.72
N PHE A 246 -11.64 -16.54 4.86
CA PHE A 246 -10.98 -16.58 6.17
C PHE A 246 -10.51 -17.99 6.54
N ILE A 247 -11.23 -19.03 6.14
CA ILE A 247 -10.83 -20.43 6.37
C ILE A 247 -9.60 -20.78 5.54
N HIS A 248 -9.66 -20.55 4.22
CA HIS A 248 -8.63 -21.06 3.30
C HIS A 248 -7.62 -20.03 2.83
N GLY A 249 -7.85 -18.74 3.08
CA GLY A 249 -7.00 -17.66 2.57
C GLY A 249 -5.63 -17.58 3.26
N VAL A 250 -4.72 -16.85 2.65
CA VAL A 250 -3.38 -16.61 3.20
C VAL A 250 -3.41 -15.38 4.09
N SER A 251 -3.19 -15.56 5.39
CA SER A 251 -3.09 -14.47 6.35
C SER A 251 -1.74 -13.77 6.25
N TYR A 252 -1.76 -12.44 6.06
CA TYR A 252 -0.56 -11.64 5.97
C TYR A 252 -0.64 -10.39 6.86
N SER A 253 0.50 -10.01 7.43
CA SER A 253 0.65 -8.84 8.29
C SER A 253 1.71 -7.92 7.72
N ALA A 254 1.30 -6.73 7.31
CA ALA A 254 2.21 -5.67 6.90
C ALA A 254 2.67 -4.90 8.14
N LYS A 255 3.93 -5.10 8.51
CA LYS A 255 4.56 -4.42 9.65
C LYS A 255 5.51 -3.36 9.12
N LYS A 256 5.26 -2.09 9.46
CA LYS A 256 6.25 -1.03 9.24
C LYS A 256 7.41 -1.17 10.20
N ASP A 257 8.59 -0.77 9.75
CA ASP A 257 9.74 -0.70 10.64
C ASP A 257 9.61 0.48 11.62
N GLU A 258 10.19 0.32 12.81
CA GLU A 258 10.14 1.35 13.85
C GLU A 258 11.01 2.56 13.51
N VAL A 259 12.11 2.32 12.78
CA VAL A 259 13.08 3.35 12.38
C VAL A 259 12.71 3.89 11.02
N GLU A 260 12.67 3.02 10.02
CA GLU A 260 12.32 3.36 8.65
C GLU A 260 10.81 3.22 8.45
N LYS A 261 10.06 4.24 8.87
CA LYS A 261 8.59 4.24 8.76
C LYS A 261 8.05 4.10 7.33
N ASP A 262 8.87 4.41 6.33
CA ASP A 262 8.57 4.21 4.91
C ASP A 262 8.77 2.76 4.43
N PHE A 263 9.42 1.91 5.22
CA PHE A 263 9.68 0.52 4.90
C PHE A 263 8.68 -0.38 5.65
N GLY A 264 8.05 -1.29 4.90
CA GLY A 264 7.21 -2.34 5.44
C GLY A 264 7.68 -3.72 5.00
N LEU A 265 7.49 -4.70 5.88
CA LEU A 265 7.77 -6.10 5.59
C LEU A 265 6.49 -6.91 5.75
N VAL A 266 6.24 -7.79 4.78
CA VAL A 266 5.26 -8.86 4.83
C VAL A 266 5.99 -10.17 4.66
N GLU A 267 5.66 -11.13 5.51
CA GLU A 267 6.18 -12.49 5.44
C GLU A 267 5.01 -13.45 5.58
N THR A 268 4.86 -14.34 4.60
CA THR A 268 3.74 -15.28 4.51
C THR A 268 4.09 -16.55 3.79
N ILE A 269 3.30 -17.58 4.02
CA ILE A 269 3.37 -18.87 3.31
C ILE A 269 2.32 -18.87 2.21
N ILE A 270 2.68 -19.36 1.02
CA ILE A 270 1.78 -19.40 -0.14
C ILE A 270 1.34 -20.82 -0.50
N GLY A 271 2.09 -21.82 -0.05
CA GLY A 271 1.79 -23.23 -0.23
C GLY A 271 2.95 -24.10 0.24
N THR A 272 2.90 -25.38 -0.09
CA THR A 272 3.99 -26.34 0.10
C THR A 272 4.66 -26.65 -1.23
N LEU A 273 5.92 -27.11 -1.21
CA LEU A 273 6.68 -27.43 -2.42
C LEU A 273 6.10 -28.60 -3.24
N ASP A 274 5.30 -29.46 -2.62
CA ASP A 274 4.51 -30.51 -3.29
C ASP A 274 3.41 -29.93 -4.21
N MET A 275 3.03 -28.68 -3.97
CA MET A 275 2.18 -27.83 -4.80
C MET A 275 2.58 -27.90 -6.28
N ASP A 276 1.68 -28.01 -7.26
CA ASP A 276 2.07 -27.74 -8.66
C ASP A 276 2.57 -26.29 -8.80
N SER A 277 3.57 -26.06 -9.66
CA SER A 277 4.21 -24.74 -9.80
C SER A 277 3.19 -23.68 -10.24
N LYS A 278 2.27 -24.05 -11.13
CA LYS A 278 1.19 -23.19 -11.62
C LYS A 278 0.17 -22.84 -10.54
N HIS A 279 -0.12 -23.78 -9.63
CA HIS A 279 -1.01 -23.52 -8.50
C HIS A 279 -0.37 -22.55 -7.51
N LEU A 280 0.92 -22.72 -7.23
CA LEU A 280 1.68 -21.80 -6.39
C LEU A 280 1.78 -20.40 -7.02
N GLU A 281 1.96 -20.32 -8.34
CA GLU A 281 2.02 -19.06 -9.07
C GLU A 281 0.68 -18.32 -9.01
N ALA A 282 -0.43 -19.03 -9.21
CA ALA A 282 -1.77 -18.44 -9.10
C ALA A 282 -2.07 -17.94 -7.67
N ASN A 283 -1.62 -18.66 -6.65
CA ASN A 283 -1.73 -18.20 -5.27
C ASN A 283 -0.85 -16.95 -5.00
N PHE A 284 0.36 -16.92 -5.56
CA PHE A 284 1.24 -15.76 -5.50
C PHE A 284 0.62 -14.54 -6.20
N ALA A 285 0.07 -14.72 -7.40
CA ALA A 285 -0.61 -13.67 -8.14
C ALA A 285 -1.78 -13.07 -7.34
N ALA A 286 -2.65 -13.93 -6.78
CA ALA A 286 -3.77 -13.48 -5.94
C ALA A 286 -3.31 -12.69 -4.70
N LEU A 287 -2.19 -13.09 -4.08
CA LEU A 287 -1.62 -12.38 -2.94
C LEU A 287 -1.05 -11.01 -3.33
N ILE A 288 -0.37 -10.92 -4.47
CA ILE A 288 0.16 -9.66 -5.00
C ILE A 288 -0.98 -8.70 -5.39
N GLU A 289 -2.06 -9.22 -5.98
CA GLU A 289 -3.25 -8.43 -6.30
C GLU A 289 -3.94 -7.88 -5.04
N ASP A 290 -4.17 -8.70 -4.01
CA ASP A 290 -4.79 -8.25 -2.75
C ASP A 290 -3.88 -7.26 -1.99
N LEU A 291 -2.55 -7.42 -2.06
CA LEU A 291 -1.61 -6.43 -1.53
C LEU A 291 -1.68 -5.11 -2.29
N ASN A 292 -1.72 -5.15 -3.62
CA ASN A 292 -1.81 -3.94 -4.44
C ASN A 292 -3.14 -3.21 -4.24
N SER A 293 -4.23 -3.89 -3.87
CA SER A 293 -5.51 -3.25 -3.54
C SER A 293 -5.43 -2.27 -2.35
N VAL A 294 -4.46 -2.46 -1.45
CA VAL A 294 -4.23 -1.59 -0.26
C VAL A 294 -3.33 -0.40 -0.59
N ARG A 295 -2.86 -0.29 -1.83
CA ARG A 295 -1.92 0.75 -2.25
C ARG A 295 -2.45 2.15 -1.90
N PRO A 296 -1.63 3.02 -1.29
CA PRO A 296 -1.98 4.42 -1.11
C PRO A 296 -2.10 5.12 -2.48
N LYS A 297 -3.02 6.09 -2.59
CA LYS A 297 -3.23 6.92 -3.80
C LYS A 297 -2.03 7.84 -4.07
N ARG A 298 -0.90 7.25 -4.47
CA ARG A 298 0.34 7.95 -4.82
C ARG A 298 0.97 7.33 -6.04
N GLU A 299 1.78 8.13 -6.71
CA GLU A 299 2.63 7.68 -7.80
C GLU A 299 3.78 6.82 -7.27
N GLY A 300 4.17 5.83 -8.07
CA GLY A 300 5.25 4.88 -7.76
C GLY A 300 4.79 3.56 -7.14
N ASP A 301 5.73 2.64 -7.10
CA ASP A 301 5.49 1.25 -6.71
C ASP A 301 5.21 1.14 -5.20
N PHE A 302 4.19 0.33 -4.87
CA PHE A 302 3.85 0.00 -3.48
C PHE A 302 4.66 -1.20 -2.99
N ILE A 303 4.82 -2.20 -3.85
CA ILE A 303 5.68 -3.36 -3.63
C ILE A 303 7.06 -3.02 -4.20
N SER A 304 8.12 -3.14 -3.39
CA SER A 304 9.49 -2.85 -3.83
C SER A 304 10.24 -4.10 -4.26
N ARG A 305 10.10 -5.19 -3.50
CA ARG A 305 10.85 -6.44 -3.74
C ARG A 305 10.06 -7.64 -3.22
N CYS A 306 10.10 -8.74 -3.96
CA CYS A 306 9.57 -10.03 -3.57
C CYS A 306 10.69 -11.07 -3.58
N LEU A 307 10.82 -11.82 -2.50
CA LEU A 307 11.80 -12.90 -2.34
C LEU A 307 11.07 -14.18 -1.94
N LEU A 308 11.35 -15.28 -2.63
CA LEU A 308 10.89 -16.61 -2.27
C LEU A 308 11.98 -17.31 -1.47
N TRP A 309 11.59 -18.00 -0.40
CA TRP A 309 12.49 -18.83 0.40
C TRP A 309 11.72 -19.98 1.02
N SER A 310 12.39 -21.09 1.30
CA SER A 310 11.77 -22.27 1.92
C SER A 310 12.71 -22.81 3.02
N PRO A 311 12.31 -22.85 4.29
CA PRO A 311 13.10 -23.51 5.33
C PRO A 311 13.16 -25.03 5.03
N PRO A 312 14.31 -25.69 5.23
CA PRO A 312 15.51 -25.25 5.95
C PRO A 312 16.54 -24.51 5.09
N SER A 313 16.30 -24.36 3.78
CA SER A 313 17.20 -23.63 2.89
C SER A 313 17.32 -22.16 3.30
N ARG A 314 18.53 -21.60 3.18
CA ARG A 314 18.80 -20.17 3.43
C ARG A 314 18.68 -19.31 2.18
N GLU A 315 18.45 -19.95 1.04
CA GLU A 315 18.47 -19.31 -0.27
C GLU A 315 17.23 -18.46 -0.46
N ARG A 316 17.42 -17.30 -1.11
CA ARG A 316 16.36 -16.33 -1.38
C ARG A 316 16.40 -15.95 -2.84
N PHE A 317 15.36 -16.32 -3.58
CA PHE A 317 15.26 -15.99 -4.99
C PHE A 317 14.37 -14.76 -5.18
N LYS A 318 14.89 -13.74 -5.87
CA LYS A 318 14.14 -12.54 -6.22
C LYS A 318 13.24 -12.83 -7.40
N VAL A 319 11.95 -12.56 -7.26
CA VAL A 319 10.95 -12.79 -8.30
C VAL A 319 10.30 -11.49 -8.73
N ASP A 320 9.98 -11.40 -10.02
CA ASP A 320 9.27 -10.26 -10.59
C ASP A 320 7.79 -10.25 -10.18
N HIS A 321 7.42 -9.25 -9.39
CA HIS A 321 6.04 -9.02 -8.95
C HIS A 321 5.24 -8.15 -9.93
N LYS A 322 5.93 -7.44 -10.84
CA LYS A 322 5.31 -6.50 -11.77
C LYS A 322 4.41 -7.19 -12.81
N LEU A 323 4.71 -8.45 -13.12
CA LEU A 323 3.95 -9.27 -14.07
C LEU A 323 2.51 -9.54 -13.60
N TYR A 324 2.29 -9.59 -12.28
CA TYR A 324 1.00 -9.96 -11.68
C TYR A 324 0.16 -8.75 -11.27
N ILE A 325 0.73 -7.55 -11.38
CA ILE A 325 -0.03 -6.32 -11.18
C ILE A 325 -0.64 -5.98 -12.54
N LYS A 326 -1.97 -6.03 -12.65
CA LYS A 326 -2.68 -5.46 -13.80
C LYS A 326 -2.30 -3.98 -13.90
N SER A 327 -1.38 -3.65 -14.80
CA SER A 327 -1.15 -2.27 -15.17
C SER A 327 -2.44 -1.80 -15.82
N GLU A 328 -3.12 -0.85 -15.19
CA GLU A 328 -4.01 0.06 -15.90
C GLU A 328 -3.14 0.79 -16.92
N GLU A 329 -2.89 0.14 -18.06
CA GLU A 329 -2.25 0.79 -19.18
C GLU A 329 -3.14 1.94 -19.58
N LYS A 330 -2.54 3.13 -19.51
CA LYS A 330 -3.02 4.32 -20.16
C LYS A 330 -3.01 4.06 -21.66
N GLU A 331 -4.05 3.41 -22.19
CA GLU A 331 -4.47 3.63 -23.55
C GLU A 331 -5.00 5.07 -23.64
N LYS A 332 -4.09 6.04 -23.75
CA LYS A 332 -4.42 7.27 -24.46
C LYS A 332 -4.35 6.89 -25.92
N PRO A 333 -5.45 6.92 -26.68
CA PRO A 333 -5.37 6.71 -28.12
C PRO A 333 -4.40 7.76 -28.68
N ALA A 334 -3.41 7.28 -29.43
CA ALA A 334 -2.58 8.14 -30.24
C ALA A 334 -3.52 8.98 -31.11
N ARG A 335 -3.49 10.31 -30.94
CA ARG A 335 -4.04 11.21 -31.95
C ARG A 335 -3.14 11.02 -33.16
N GLU A 336 -3.64 10.26 -34.13
CA GLU A 336 -3.19 10.35 -35.51
C GLU A 336 -3.32 11.83 -35.90
N ASN A 337 -2.18 12.51 -36.02
CA ASN A 337 -2.12 13.72 -36.81
C ASN A 337 -2.15 13.21 -38.26
N GLU A 338 -3.34 13.14 -38.84
CA GLU A 338 -3.49 13.17 -40.29
C GLU A 338 -2.98 14.54 -40.73
N GLU A 339 -1.80 14.55 -41.36
CA GLU A 339 -1.35 15.65 -42.19
C GLU A 339 -2.33 15.72 -43.37
N GLU A 340 -3.19 16.74 -43.36
CA GLU A 340 -4.02 17.11 -44.50
C GLU A 340 -3.09 17.50 -45.67
N ASP A 341 -2.94 16.60 -46.63
CA ASP A 341 -2.41 16.88 -47.97
C ASP A 341 -3.39 17.81 -48.71
N ASP A 342 -3.20 19.12 -48.57
CA ASP A 342 -3.90 20.12 -49.38
C ASP A 342 -3.33 20.18 -50.81
N ASP A 343 -4.12 19.63 -51.73
CA ASP A 343 -4.31 19.97 -53.15
C ASP A 343 -3.36 21.00 -53.80
N LEU A 344 -2.45 20.50 -54.66
CA LEU A 344 -1.86 21.27 -55.76
C LEU A 344 -2.09 20.54 -57.09
N GLY A 345 -3.28 20.75 -57.67
CA GLY A 345 -3.65 20.30 -59.01
C GLY A 345 -4.31 21.43 -59.82
N GLU A 346 -3.60 21.88 -60.84
CA GLU A 346 -4.06 22.53 -62.08
C GLU A 346 -4.77 23.91 -62.04
N ARG A 347 -4.03 24.93 -62.52
CA ARG A 347 -4.60 25.96 -63.40
C ARG A 347 -3.88 25.94 -64.73
N VAL A 348 -4.58 25.48 -65.77
CA VAL A 348 -4.20 25.60 -67.18
C VAL A 348 -4.90 26.80 -67.81
N ALA A 349 -4.13 27.52 -68.65
CA ALA A 349 -4.49 28.44 -69.74
C ALA A 349 -5.15 29.80 -69.43
N LEU A 350 -4.41 30.89 -69.70
CA LEU A 350 -4.42 31.59 -71.00
C LEU A 350 -3.19 32.49 -71.17
#